data_AF-A0A7C2QLL9-F1
#
_entry.id   AF-A0A7C2QLL9-F1
#
_cell.length_a   1.000
_cell.length_b   1.000
_cell.length_c   1.000
_cell.angle_alpha   90.00
_cell.angle_beta   90.00
_cell.angle_gamma   90.00
#
_symmetry.space_group_name_H-M   'P 1'
#
loop_
_entity.id
_entity.type
_entity.pdbx_description
1 polymer ?
#
loop_
_entity_poly.entity_id
_entity_poly.type
_entity_poly.pdbx_seq_one_letter_code
_entity_poly.pdbx_strand_id
1 'polypeptide(L)'
;MTGPFRKLRGIFGILLKEKIFQLTVIVIFSVAVGAALVYLFERGTDSTVFNGYLDAIWWAVVTVTSVGYGDLVPQMPMGKLFAGFLMFFGIILTSILSGTIASIIVDRKLREGRGLETITLKKHLVICGWNHYAEGLLSHLRSAYANLKDGIVLVGEMSSEDFQLYSSK
;
A
#
# COMPACT_ATOMS: atom_id res chain seq x y z
N MET A 1 4.35 -14.10 22.02
CA MET A 1 5.48 -13.53 21.25
C MET A 1 5.12 -13.53 19.76
N THR A 2 4.58 -12.42 19.25
CA THR A 2 4.14 -12.27 17.85
C THR A 2 5.29 -11.67 17.03
N GLY A 3 5.96 -12.49 16.22
CA GLY A 3 7.13 -12.06 15.45
C GLY A 3 6.82 -11.06 14.32
N PRO A 4 7.79 -10.18 13.96
CA PRO A 4 7.64 -9.14 12.93
C PRO A 4 7.26 -9.70 11.54
N PHE A 5 7.62 -10.95 11.26
CA PHE A 5 7.34 -11.63 9.99
C PHE A 5 5.85 -11.79 9.66
N ARG A 6 4.95 -11.91 10.66
CA ARG A 6 3.51 -12.06 10.38
C ARG A 6 2.86 -10.74 9.96
N LYS A 7 3.34 -9.62 10.50
CA LYS A 7 2.87 -8.26 10.15
C LYS A 7 3.27 -7.92 8.71
N LEU A 8 4.48 -8.33 8.30
CA LEU A 8 4.97 -8.17 6.92
C LEU A 8 4.10 -8.90 5.88
N ARG A 9 3.66 -10.13 6.18
CA ARG A 9 2.80 -10.92 5.28
C ARG A 9 1.41 -10.29 5.08
N GLY A 10 0.88 -9.66 6.12
CA GLY A 10 -0.39 -8.90 6.04
C GLY A 10 -0.26 -7.64 5.19
N ILE A 11 0.85 -6.90 5.32
CA ILE A 11 1.14 -5.72 4.50
C ILE A 11 1.31 -6.12 3.03
N PHE A 12 2.06 -7.19 2.76
CA PHE A 12 2.20 -7.74 1.40
C PHE A 12 0.86 -8.18 0.81
N GLY A 13 -0.01 -8.84 1.59
CA GLY A 13 -1.34 -9.25 1.13
C GLY A 13 -2.27 -8.07 0.79
N ILE A 14 -2.08 -6.91 1.43
CA ILE A 14 -2.83 -5.68 1.13
C ILE A 14 -2.23 -4.94 -0.07
N LEU A 15 -0.90 -4.93 -0.20
CA LEU A 15 -0.18 -4.44 -1.39
C LEU A 15 -0.48 -5.30 -2.62
N LEU A 16 -0.84 -6.56 -2.46
CA LEU A 16 -1.27 -7.48 -3.53
C LEU A 16 -2.75 -7.39 -3.89
N LYS A 17 -3.49 -6.38 -3.40
CA LYS A 17 -4.85 -6.12 -3.92
C LYS A 17 -4.78 -5.93 -5.44
N GLU A 18 -5.78 -6.48 -6.15
CA GLU A 18 -5.91 -6.45 -7.61
C GLU A 18 -5.46 -5.12 -8.23
N LYS A 19 -5.90 -3.99 -7.66
CA LYS A 19 -5.57 -2.64 -8.14
C LYS A 19 -4.09 -2.24 -8.02
N ILE A 20 -3.42 -2.55 -6.90
CA ILE A 20 -2.00 -2.21 -6.75
C ILE A 20 -1.15 -3.12 -7.62
N PHE A 21 -1.47 -4.42 -7.64
CA PHE A 21 -0.77 -5.36 -8.52
C PHE A 21 -0.87 -4.93 -9.99
N GLN A 22 -2.08 -4.56 -10.45
CA GLN A 22 -2.30 -4.00 -11.79
C GLN A 22 -1.47 -2.72 -12.03
N LEU A 23 -1.47 -1.77 -11.10
CA LEU A 23 -0.67 -0.54 -11.23
C LEU A 23 0.84 -0.82 -11.32
N THR A 24 1.36 -1.72 -10.49
CA THR A 24 2.78 -2.12 -10.53
C THR A 24 3.14 -2.78 -11.86
N VAL A 25 2.28 -3.68 -12.37
CA VAL A 25 2.47 -4.30 -13.68
C VAL A 25 2.46 -3.26 -14.80
N ILE A 26 1.53 -2.30 -14.76
CA ILE A 26 1.46 -1.20 -15.75
C ILE A 26 2.72 -0.34 -15.71
N VAL A 27 3.26 -0.03 -14.52
CA VAL A 27 4.52 0.72 -14.38
C VAL A 27 5.68 -0.06 -15.03
N ILE A 28 5.85 -1.33 -14.68
CA ILE A 28 6.93 -2.17 -15.26
C ILE A 28 6.77 -2.28 -16.78
N PHE A 29 5.54 -2.46 -17.26
CA PHE A 29 5.25 -2.52 -18.69
C PHE A 29 5.59 -1.20 -19.40
N SER A 30 5.24 -0.06 -18.82
CA SER A 30 5.57 1.26 -19.39
C SER A 30 7.07 1.52 -19.45
N VAL A 31 7.83 1.07 -18.44
CA VAL A 31 9.30 1.14 -18.44
C VAL A 31 9.87 0.29 -19.56
N ALA A 32 9.42 -0.95 -19.71
CA ALA A 32 9.88 -1.85 -20.76
C ALA A 32 9.56 -1.30 -22.16
N VAL A 33 8.33 -0.83 -22.38
CA VAL A 33 7.91 -0.25 -23.67
C VAL A 33 8.65 1.05 -23.97
N GLY A 34 8.77 1.96 -22.99
CA GLY A 34 9.48 3.22 -23.14
C GLY A 34 10.96 3.02 -23.46
N ALA A 35 11.61 2.12 -22.73
CA ALA A 35 12.99 1.70 -22.99
C ALA A 35 13.15 1.12 -24.40
N ALA A 36 12.24 0.23 -24.82
CA ALA A 36 12.30 -0.40 -26.14
C ALA A 36 12.14 0.63 -27.26
N LEU A 37 11.16 1.53 -27.15
CA LEU A 37 10.94 2.57 -28.16
C LEU A 37 12.15 3.49 -28.29
N VAL A 38 12.66 4.01 -27.18
CA VAL A 38 13.84 4.87 -27.18
C VAL A 38 15.05 4.13 -27.76
N TYR A 39 15.32 2.91 -27.31
CA TYR A 39 16.43 2.11 -27.83
C TYR A 39 16.30 1.84 -29.34
N LEU A 40 15.09 1.60 -29.85
CA LEU A 40 14.87 1.36 -31.28
C LEU A 40 15.16 2.60 -32.15
N PHE A 41 14.94 3.80 -31.64
CA PHE A 41 15.22 5.06 -32.35
C PHE A 41 16.65 5.57 -32.14
N GLU A 42 17.29 5.21 -31.03
CA GLU A 42 18.66 5.61 -30.70
C GLU A 42 19.71 4.58 -31.16
N ARG A 43 19.33 3.35 -31.51
CA ARG A 43 20.29 2.35 -32.01
C ARG A 43 20.82 2.74 -33.40
N GLY A 44 22.12 2.61 -33.59
CA GLY A 44 22.76 2.80 -34.90
C GLY A 44 22.92 4.27 -35.32
N THR A 45 22.81 5.21 -34.38
CA THR A 45 23.13 6.63 -34.60
C THR A 45 24.49 6.96 -33.97
N ASP A 46 25.28 7.80 -34.65
CA ASP A 46 26.63 8.16 -34.17
C ASP A 46 26.62 8.97 -32.86
N SER A 47 25.47 9.54 -32.51
CA SER A 47 25.24 10.35 -31.30
C SER A 47 24.69 9.55 -30.12
N THR A 48 24.50 8.23 -30.26
CA THR A 48 23.90 7.41 -29.19
C THR A 48 24.84 7.23 -28.02
N VAL A 49 24.31 7.44 -26.81
CA VAL A 49 25.01 7.13 -25.55
C VAL A 49 24.61 5.77 -24.99
N PHE A 50 23.66 5.08 -25.64
CA PHE A 50 23.14 3.79 -25.21
C PHE A 50 23.99 2.65 -25.80
N ASN A 51 24.73 1.92 -24.97
CA ASN A 51 25.55 0.78 -25.40
C ASN A 51 24.72 -0.50 -25.61
N GLY A 52 23.52 -0.56 -25.03
CA GLY A 52 22.62 -1.68 -25.16
C GLY A 52 21.22 -1.40 -24.62
N TYR A 53 20.35 -2.41 -24.73
CA TYR A 53 18.97 -2.29 -24.26
C TYR A 53 18.87 -2.09 -22.74
N LEU A 54 19.80 -2.64 -21.96
CA LEU A 54 19.84 -2.47 -20.50
C LEU A 54 20.04 -1.00 -20.09
N ASP A 55 20.83 -0.24 -20.85
CA ASP A 55 21.03 1.20 -20.62
C ASP A 55 19.71 1.97 -20.83
N ALA A 56 18.90 1.56 -21.82
CA ALA A 56 17.59 2.15 -22.06
C ALA A 56 16.58 1.80 -20.95
N ILE A 57 16.64 0.59 -20.38
CA ILE A 57 15.85 0.23 -19.19
C ILE A 57 16.27 1.08 -18.01
N TRP A 58 17.58 1.20 -17.75
CA TRP A 58 18.10 2.03 -16.68
C TRP A 58 17.61 3.48 -16.80
N TRP A 59 17.74 4.07 -17.99
CA TRP A 59 17.23 5.41 -18.27
C TRP A 59 15.72 5.52 -18.02
N ALA A 60 14.93 4.55 -18.48
CA ALA A 60 13.47 4.55 -18.30
C ALA A 60 13.09 4.43 -16.82
N VAL A 61 13.79 3.59 -16.03
CA VAL A 61 13.59 3.46 -14.58
C VAL A 61 13.89 4.80 -13.90
N VAL A 62 15.08 5.36 -14.11
CA VAL A 62 15.54 6.62 -13.50
C VAL A 62 14.61 7.78 -13.86
N THR A 63 14.03 7.76 -15.07
CA THR A 63 13.05 8.76 -15.55
C THR A 63 11.70 8.59 -14.87
N VAL A 64 11.13 7.38 -14.84
CA VAL A 64 9.82 7.12 -14.23
C VAL A 64 9.88 7.34 -12.71
N THR A 65 11.01 7.05 -12.07
CA THR A 65 11.21 7.35 -10.65
C THR A 65 11.57 8.81 -10.37
N SER A 66 11.60 9.68 -11.39
CA SER A 66 11.94 11.11 -11.29
C SER A 66 13.33 11.42 -10.73
N VAL A 67 14.27 10.46 -10.78
CA VAL A 67 15.64 10.66 -10.28
C VAL A 67 16.47 11.48 -11.27
N GLY A 68 16.42 11.11 -12.56
CA GLY A 68 16.99 11.90 -13.66
C GLY A 68 18.48 12.22 -13.54
N TYR A 69 19.35 11.21 -13.42
CA TYR A 69 20.81 11.42 -13.34
C TYR A 69 21.41 12.18 -14.54
N GLY A 70 20.80 12.05 -15.72
CA GLY A 70 21.27 12.71 -16.94
C GLY A 70 22.51 12.07 -17.57
N ASP A 71 22.89 10.88 -17.09
CA ASP A 71 23.97 10.04 -17.61
C ASP A 71 23.64 9.45 -18.99
N LEU A 72 22.39 9.05 -19.18
CA LEU A 72 21.87 8.52 -20.43
C LEU A 72 20.66 9.35 -20.84
N VAL A 73 20.70 9.94 -22.05
CA VAL A 73 19.62 10.81 -22.54
C VAL A 73 19.43 10.58 -24.05
N PRO A 74 18.19 10.38 -24.53
CA PRO A 74 17.88 10.28 -25.95
C PRO A 74 18.33 11.53 -26.71
N GLN A 75 19.07 11.36 -27.79
CA GLN A 75 19.57 12.47 -28.61
C GLN A 75 18.72 12.69 -29.85
N MET A 76 18.10 11.64 -30.38
CA MET A 76 17.28 11.68 -31.58
C MET A 76 15.96 12.41 -31.34
N PRO A 77 15.47 13.21 -32.31
CA PRO A 77 14.18 13.90 -32.17
C PRO A 77 13.02 12.95 -31.84
N MET A 78 12.96 11.78 -32.50
CA MET A 78 11.94 10.76 -32.21
C MET A 78 12.14 10.14 -30.83
N GLY A 79 13.38 9.85 -30.42
CA GLY A 79 13.69 9.36 -29.08
C GLY A 79 13.22 10.34 -28.00
N LYS A 80 13.46 11.64 -28.19
CA LYS A 80 13.00 12.71 -27.30
C LYS A 80 11.48 12.83 -27.23
N LEU A 81 10.77 12.64 -28.35
CA LEU A 81 9.31 12.66 -28.38
C LEU A 81 8.72 11.52 -27.52
N PHE A 82 9.20 10.29 -27.71
CA PHE A 82 8.76 9.14 -26.90
C PHE A 82 9.20 9.24 -25.45
N ALA A 83 10.36 9.82 -25.19
CA ALA A 83 10.79 10.14 -23.84
C ALA A 83 9.85 11.12 -23.14
N GLY A 84 9.38 12.15 -23.85
CA GLY A 84 8.36 13.06 -23.34
C GLY A 84 7.09 12.33 -22.92
N PHE A 85 6.58 11.43 -23.78
CA PHE A 85 5.40 10.61 -23.43
C PHE A 85 5.63 9.74 -22.19
N LEU A 86 6.81 9.09 -22.08
CA LEU A 86 7.16 8.29 -20.91
C LEU A 86 7.21 9.14 -19.64
N MET A 87 7.75 10.36 -19.70
CA MET A 87 7.81 11.28 -18.56
C MET A 87 6.39 11.67 -18.08
N PHE A 88 5.50 12.07 -18.99
CA PHE A 88 4.10 12.37 -18.64
C PHE A 88 3.40 11.16 -18.01
N PHE A 89 3.56 9.98 -18.61
CA PHE A 89 2.93 8.77 -18.10
C PHE A 89 3.52 8.35 -16.74
N GLY A 90 4.82 8.48 -16.56
CA GLY A 90 5.53 8.20 -15.31
C GLY A 90 4.99 9.01 -14.14
N ILE A 91 4.80 10.31 -14.31
CA ILE A 91 4.23 11.19 -13.28
C ILE A 91 2.79 10.77 -12.91
N ILE A 92 1.95 10.49 -13.91
CA ILE A 92 0.55 10.07 -13.68
C ILE A 92 0.52 8.76 -12.89
N LEU A 93 1.27 7.75 -13.34
CA LEU A 93 1.30 6.43 -12.70
C LEU A 93 1.85 6.48 -11.27
N THR A 94 2.98 7.16 -11.06
CA THR A 94 3.59 7.27 -9.73
C THR A 94 2.70 8.04 -8.76
N SER A 95 1.99 9.06 -9.23
CA SER A 95 1.01 9.81 -8.43
C SER A 95 -0.17 8.93 -8.00
N ILE A 96 -0.73 8.13 -8.92
CA ILE A 96 -1.83 7.21 -8.61
C ILE A 96 -1.37 6.13 -7.62
N LEU A 97 -0.18 5.57 -7.82
CA LEU A 97 0.39 4.57 -6.92
C LEU A 97 0.55 5.13 -5.50
N SER A 98 1.17 6.32 -5.38
CA SER A 98 1.36 7.01 -4.09
C SER A 98 0.02 7.31 -3.42
N GLY A 99 -0.94 7.87 -4.16
CA GLY A 99 -2.28 8.17 -3.64
C GLY A 99 -3.05 6.93 -3.19
N THR A 100 -2.91 5.81 -3.92
CA THR A 100 -3.53 4.52 -3.55
C THR A 100 -2.94 3.99 -2.24
N ILE A 101 -1.62 4.04 -2.08
CA ILE A 101 -0.95 3.62 -0.85
C ILE A 101 -1.38 4.50 0.33
N ALA A 102 -1.42 5.82 0.14
CA ALA A 102 -1.87 6.76 1.16
C ALA A 102 -3.33 6.48 1.58
N SER A 103 -4.22 6.25 0.62
CA SER A 103 -5.63 5.91 0.88
C SER A 103 -5.77 4.64 1.72
N ILE A 104 -4.97 3.61 1.44
CA ILE A 104 -4.97 2.36 2.22
C ILE A 104 -4.53 2.60 3.67
N ILE A 105 -3.48 3.40 3.87
CA ILE A 105 -2.98 3.73 5.21
C ILE A 105 -4.03 4.52 5.97
N VAL A 106 -4.67 5.50 5.33
CA VAL A 106 -5.74 6.30 5.92
C VAL A 106 -6.96 5.45 6.27
N ASP A 107 -7.45 4.62 5.35
CA ASP A 107 -8.60 3.72 5.60
C ASP A 107 -8.30 2.76 6.75
N ARG A 108 -7.07 2.24 6.83
CA ARG A 108 -6.62 1.40 7.95
C ARG A 108 -6.67 2.17 9.28
N LYS A 109 -6.11 3.39 9.32
CA LYS A 109 -6.10 4.21 10.53
C LYS A 109 -7.52 4.59 10.97
N LEU A 110 -8.42 4.85 10.02
CA LEU A 110 -9.84 5.11 10.27
C LEU A 110 -10.60 3.86 10.76
N ARG A 111 -10.22 2.66 10.32
CA ARG A 111 -10.78 1.40 10.81
C ARG A 111 -10.29 1.07 12.22
N GLU A 112 -9.00 1.26 12.48
CA GLU A 112 -8.40 1.11 13.81
C GLU A 112 -9.09 2.04 14.83
N GLY A 113 -9.31 3.31 14.48
CA GLY A 113 -10.02 4.27 15.32
C GLY A 113 -11.52 3.98 15.54
N ARG A 114 -12.10 3.01 14.82
CA ARG A 114 -13.50 2.57 14.97
C ARG A 114 -13.61 1.18 15.62
N GLY A 115 -12.51 0.60 16.10
CA GLY A 115 -12.51 -0.77 16.64
C GLY A 115 -12.80 -1.86 15.61
N LEU A 116 -12.70 -1.54 14.31
CA LEU A 116 -12.97 -2.46 13.20
C LEU A 116 -11.71 -3.26 12.79
N GLU A 117 -10.74 -3.41 13.70
CA GLU A 117 -9.55 -4.21 13.43
C GLU A 117 -9.90 -5.71 13.45
N THR A 118 -9.23 -6.51 12.63
CA THR A 118 -9.43 -7.96 12.63
C THR A 118 -8.81 -8.58 13.88
N ILE A 119 -9.66 -8.89 14.86
CA ILE A 119 -9.24 -9.55 16.10
C ILE A 119 -9.21 -11.06 15.90
N THR A 120 -8.06 -11.70 16.13
CA THR A 120 -7.92 -13.17 16.10
C THR A 120 -7.71 -13.70 17.51
N LEU A 121 -8.77 -13.72 18.33
CA LEU A 121 -8.74 -14.29 19.68
C LEU A 121 -9.24 -15.74 19.68
N LYS A 122 -8.68 -16.58 20.54
CA LYS A 122 -9.17 -17.94 20.80
C LYS A 122 -9.82 -17.97 22.19
N LYS A 123 -10.97 -18.64 22.33
CA LYS A 123 -11.76 -18.73 23.58
C LYS A 123 -12.22 -17.36 24.12
N HIS A 124 -12.77 -16.51 23.24
CA HIS A 124 -13.27 -15.19 23.63
C HIS A 124 -14.80 -15.16 23.74
N LEU A 125 -15.31 -14.28 24.60
CA LEU A 125 -16.73 -13.97 24.72
C LEU A 125 -17.06 -12.75 23.85
N VAL A 126 -18.09 -12.85 23.01
CA VAL A 126 -18.61 -11.73 22.24
C VAL A 126 -19.84 -11.16 22.94
N ILE A 127 -19.83 -9.86 23.23
CA ILE A 127 -20.97 -9.12 23.79
C ILE A 127 -21.51 -8.21 22.69
N CYS A 128 -22.74 -8.46 22.24
CA CYS A 128 -23.42 -7.65 21.26
C CYS A 128 -24.26 -6.57 21.96
N GLY A 129 -23.95 -5.30 21.69
CA GLY A 129 -24.57 -4.13 22.31
C GLY A 129 -23.93 -3.76 23.66
N TRP A 130 -24.13 -2.50 24.05
CA TRP A 130 -23.74 -1.98 25.36
C TRP A 130 -24.93 -1.23 25.95
N ASN A 131 -25.35 -1.61 27.15
CA ASN A 131 -26.41 -0.94 27.87
C ASN A 131 -25.96 -0.65 29.31
N HIS A 132 -26.77 0.09 30.06
CA HIS A 132 -26.45 0.45 31.46
C HIS A 132 -26.27 -0.77 32.39
N TYR A 133 -26.81 -1.95 32.03
CA TYR A 133 -26.65 -3.19 32.78
C TYR A 133 -25.39 -3.97 32.40
N ALA A 134 -24.74 -3.64 31.28
CA ALA A 134 -23.63 -4.40 30.72
C ALA A 134 -22.41 -4.42 31.64
N GLU A 135 -22.10 -3.31 32.32
CA GLU A 135 -21.00 -3.26 33.31
C GLU A 135 -21.25 -4.20 34.49
N GLY A 136 -22.48 -4.22 34.99
CA GLY A 136 -22.91 -5.15 36.04
C GLY A 136 -22.78 -6.59 35.57
N LEU A 137 -23.26 -6.91 34.38
CA LEU A 137 -23.15 -8.26 33.82
C LEU A 137 -21.68 -8.71 33.66
N LEU A 138 -20.81 -7.79 33.21
CA LEU A 138 -19.38 -8.04 33.03
C LEU A 138 -18.66 -8.37 34.34
N SER A 139 -18.95 -7.67 35.42
CA SER A 139 -18.34 -7.94 36.73
C SER A 139 -18.76 -9.31 37.28
N HIS A 140 -20.01 -9.71 37.06
CA HIS A 140 -20.51 -11.04 37.44
C HIS A 140 -19.93 -12.15 36.57
N LEU A 141 -19.87 -11.96 35.24
CA LEU A 141 -19.30 -12.94 34.32
C LEU A 141 -17.81 -13.16 34.56
N ARG A 142 -17.05 -12.10 34.83
CA ARG A 142 -15.62 -12.21 35.21
C ARG A 142 -15.41 -12.98 36.52
N SER A 143 -16.35 -12.85 37.46
CA SER A 143 -16.29 -13.53 38.76
C SER A 143 -16.73 -15.00 38.67
N ALA A 144 -17.74 -15.30 37.84
CA ALA A 144 -18.26 -16.65 37.63
C ALA A 144 -17.35 -17.52 36.74
N TYR A 145 -16.65 -16.89 35.78
CA TYR A 145 -15.75 -17.59 34.87
C TYR A 145 -14.34 -16.97 34.93
N ALA A 146 -13.51 -17.45 35.87
CA ALA A 146 -12.11 -17.00 36.00
C ALA A 146 -11.28 -17.18 34.71
N ASN A 147 -11.67 -18.12 33.84
CA ASN A 147 -11.05 -18.39 32.55
C ASN A 147 -11.49 -17.41 31.43
N LEU A 148 -12.44 -16.49 31.66
CA LEU A 148 -12.85 -15.45 30.68
C LEU A 148 -11.85 -14.28 30.58
N LYS A 149 -10.78 -14.28 31.38
CA LYS A 149 -9.77 -13.20 31.37
C LYS A 149 -9.06 -13.00 30.03
N ASP A 150 -9.11 -13.99 29.14
CA ASP A 150 -8.26 -14.02 27.94
C ASP A 150 -8.87 -13.32 26.70
N GLY A 151 -10.12 -12.84 26.75
CA GLY A 151 -10.65 -12.00 25.67
C GLY A 151 -12.15 -11.78 25.70
N ILE A 152 -12.55 -10.51 25.85
CA ILE A 152 -13.94 -10.07 25.67
C ILE A 152 -13.97 -9.13 24.47
N VAL A 153 -14.81 -9.44 23.48
CA VAL A 153 -15.00 -8.63 22.27
C VAL A 153 -16.37 -7.98 22.35
N LEU A 154 -16.40 -6.66 22.24
CA LEU A 154 -17.62 -5.87 22.19
C LEU A 154 -17.98 -5.55 20.74
N VAL A 155 -19.23 -5.81 20.38
CA VAL A 155 -19.80 -5.50 19.07
C VAL A 155 -20.99 -4.59 19.28
N GLY A 156 -20.86 -3.31 18.97
CA GLY A 156 -21.95 -2.36 19.13
C GLY A 156 -21.72 -1.10 18.31
N GLU A 157 -22.79 -0.33 18.11
CA GLU A 157 -22.66 1.02 17.59
C GLU A 157 -22.14 1.93 18.70
N MET A 158 -20.95 2.48 18.50
CA MET A 158 -20.34 3.46 19.38
C MET A 158 -19.70 4.55 18.54
N SER A 159 -19.74 5.79 19.02
CA SER A 159 -19.03 6.88 18.35
C SER A 159 -17.52 6.64 18.43
N SER A 160 -16.76 7.15 17.46
CA SER A 160 -15.30 7.07 17.48
C SER A 160 -14.68 7.80 18.69
N GLU A 161 -15.37 8.79 19.26
CA GLU A 161 -14.95 9.49 20.47
C GLU A 161 -15.09 8.59 21.70
N ASP A 162 -16.25 7.93 21.84
CA ASP A 162 -16.49 6.98 22.94
C ASP A 162 -15.49 5.82 22.87
N PHE A 163 -15.23 5.27 21.68
CA PHE A 163 -14.25 4.21 21.49
C PHE A 163 -12.84 4.61 21.97
N GLN A 164 -12.40 5.83 21.65
CA GLN A 164 -11.10 6.34 22.12
C GLN A 164 -11.07 6.56 23.62
N LEU A 165 -12.16 7.04 24.22
CA LEU A 165 -12.29 7.20 25.67
C LEU A 165 -12.15 5.85 26.39
N TYR A 166 -12.81 4.80 25.91
CA TYR A 166 -12.75 3.47 26.52
C TYR A 166 -11.46 2.70 26.21
N SER A 167 -10.85 2.92 25.04
CA SER A 167 -9.56 2.32 24.70
C SER A 167 -8.37 2.92 25.46
N SER A 168 -8.55 4.06 26.13
CA SER A 168 -7.50 4.74 26.90
C SER A 168 -7.51 4.43 28.42
N LYS A 169 -8.53 3.71 28.91
CA LYS A 169 -8.64 3.21 30.29
C LYS A 169 -8.16 1.77 30.42
#